data_AF-A0A7V6GN12-F1
#
_entry.id   AF-A0A7V6GN12-F1
#
_cell.length_a   1.000
_cell.length_b   1.000
_cell.length_c   1.000
_cell.angle_alpha   90.00
_cell.angle_beta   90.00
_cell.angle_gamma   90.00
#
_symmetry.space_group_name_H-M   'P 1'
#
loop_
_entity.id
_entity.type
_entity.pdbx_description
1 polymer ?
#
loop_
_entity_poly.entity_id
_entity_poly.type
_entity_poly.pdbx_seq_one_letter_code
_entity_poly.pdbx_strand_id
1 'polypeptide(L)'
;MRWKKVYDCTIESLMDKSRRPHTPHPNSHTTEEIEKIKNLVRRNPKIGLTELYTKLRQTMLEVKKNITKKDNVNITNGDKGEMCSPLNMETGNFKGTKI
;
A
#
# COMPACT_ATOMS: atom_id res chain seq x y z
N MET A 1 13.50 -32.90 -18.60
CA MET A 1 13.63 -31.98 -19.76
C MET A 1 12.92 -30.66 -19.46
N ARG A 2 13.61 -29.52 -19.52
CA ARG A 2 13.05 -28.19 -19.20
C ARG A 2 11.98 -27.72 -20.21
N TRP A 3 12.14 -28.04 -21.49
CA TRP A 3 11.21 -27.64 -22.57
C TRP A 3 9.82 -28.31 -22.46
N LYS A 4 9.75 -29.56 -22.00
CA LYS A 4 8.48 -30.29 -21.81
C LYS A 4 7.55 -29.62 -20.78
N LYS A 5 8.11 -28.85 -19.83
CA LYS A 5 7.35 -28.10 -18.81
C LYS A 5 6.81 -26.76 -19.32
N VAL A 6 7.37 -26.26 -20.41
CA VAL A 6 7.01 -24.95 -20.97
C VAL A 6 5.99 -25.15 -22.10
N TYR A 7 6.09 -26.24 -22.86
CA TYR A 7 5.28 -26.53 -24.04
C TYR A 7 3.79 -26.73 -23.74
N ASP A 8 2.96 -25.80 -24.23
CA ASP A 8 1.49 -25.79 -24.08
C ASP A 8 0.77 -26.27 -25.35
N CYS A 9 1.39 -27.19 -26.11
CA CYS A 9 0.89 -27.67 -27.42
C CYS A 9 0.87 -26.61 -28.54
N THR A 10 1.58 -25.50 -28.34
CA THR A 10 1.70 -24.37 -29.29
C THR A 10 3.16 -24.14 -29.66
N ILE A 11 3.42 -23.73 -30.91
CA ILE A 11 4.78 -23.44 -31.38
C ILE A 11 5.31 -22.18 -30.70
N GLU A 12 4.42 -21.25 -30.37
CA GLU A 12 4.70 -19.99 -29.69
C GLU A 12 5.31 -20.19 -28.30
N SER A 13 4.92 -21.26 -27.61
CA SER A 13 5.46 -21.60 -26.29
C SER A 13 6.97 -21.94 -26.32
N LEU A 14 7.45 -22.48 -27.45
CA LEU A 14 8.86 -22.84 -27.67
C LEU A 14 9.71 -21.68 -28.17
N MET A 15 9.11 -20.52 -28.48
CA MET A 15 9.85 -19.34 -28.91
C MET A 15 10.74 -18.80 -27.78
N ASP A 16 11.89 -18.21 -28.15
CA ASP A 16 12.79 -17.63 -27.16
C ASP A 16 12.09 -16.46 -26.46
N LYS A 17 11.97 -16.56 -25.13
CA LYS A 17 11.37 -15.52 -24.30
C LYS A 17 12.42 -14.46 -24.00
N SER A 18 11.96 -13.25 -23.71
CA SER A 18 12.85 -12.18 -23.25
C SER A 18 13.71 -12.65 -22.07
N ARG A 19 15.02 -12.43 -22.18
CA ARG A 19 15.98 -12.69 -21.08
C ARG A 19 16.06 -11.54 -20.08
N ARG A 20 15.31 -10.47 -20.32
CA ARG A 20 15.26 -9.31 -19.44
C ARG A 20 14.46 -9.66 -18.17
N PRO A 21 14.89 -9.20 -16.98
CA PRO A 21 14.08 -9.31 -15.78
C PRO A 21 12.70 -8.68 -15.99
N HIS A 22 11.64 -9.44 -15.70
CA HIS A 22 10.28 -8.95 -15.81
C HIS A 22 9.88 -8.03 -14.66
N THR A 23 10.51 -8.20 -13.50
CA THR A 23 10.23 -7.41 -12.30
C THR A 23 11.30 -6.32 -12.12
N PRO A 24 10.89 -5.11 -11.70
CA PRO A 24 11.84 -4.09 -11.32
C PRO A 24 12.61 -4.52 -10.07
N HIS A 25 13.86 -4.07 -9.96
CA HIS A 25 14.69 -4.29 -8.78
C HIS A 25 14.03 -3.66 -7.55
N PRO A 26 14.12 -4.25 -6.34
CA PRO A 26 13.49 -3.70 -5.13
C PRO A 26 13.92 -2.26 -4.80
N ASN A 27 15.16 -1.89 -5.15
CA ASN A 27 15.68 -0.53 -4.98
C ASN A 27 15.51 0.35 -6.23
N SER A 28 14.70 -0.07 -7.21
CA SER A 28 14.37 0.75 -8.37
C SER A 28 13.44 1.89 -7.97
N HIS A 29 13.58 3.04 -8.62
CA HIS A 29 12.64 4.14 -8.46
C HIS A 29 11.23 3.72 -8.85
N THR A 30 10.26 4.19 -8.07
CA THR A 30 8.84 4.00 -8.37
C THR A 30 8.40 4.95 -9.50
N THR A 31 7.32 4.59 -10.19
CA THR A 31 6.76 5.43 -11.27
C THR A 31 6.35 6.81 -10.76
N GLU A 32 5.77 6.88 -9.56
CA GLU A 32 5.37 8.13 -8.90
C GLU A 32 6.56 9.06 -8.63
N GLU A 33 7.69 8.51 -8.19
CA GLU A 33 8.92 9.27 -7.97
C GLU A 33 9.44 9.87 -9.28
N ILE A 34 9.46 9.07 -10.35
CA ILE A 34 9.90 9.51 -11.67
C ILE A 34 8.99 10.63 -12.20
N GLU A 35 7.68 10.51 -12.03
CA GLU A 35 6.73 11.55 -12.43
C GLU A 35 6.91 12.85 -11.64
N LYS A 36 7.16 12.78 -10.33
CA LYS A 36 7.47 13.95 -9.50
C LYS A 36 8.73 14.66 -9.98
N ILE A 37 9.79 13.90 -10.29
CA ILE A 37 11.03 14.44 -10.87
C ILE A 37 10.73 15.17 -12.18
N LYS A 38 10.03 14.51 -13.13
CA LYS A 38 9.67 15.09 -14.42
C LYS A 38 8.84 16.36 -14.27
N ASN A 39 7.86 16.37 -13.37
CA ASN A 39 7.00 17.52 -13.12
C ASN A 39 7.75 18.70 -12.45
N LEU A 40 8.75 18.44 -11.62
CA LEU A 40 9.58 19.50 -11.03
C LEU A 40 10.50 20.14 -12.06
N VAL A 41 11.16 19.34 -12.88
CA VAL A 41 12.02 19.81 -13.98
C VAL A 41 11.20 20.58 -15.00
N ARG A 42 10.02 20.09 -15.37
CA ARG A 42 9.13 20.75 -16.33
C ARG A 42 8.67 22.14 -15.87
N ARG A 43 8.42 22.32 -14.57
CA ARG A 43 7.99 23.62 -14.00
C ARG A 43 9.16 24.59 -13.80
N ASN A 44 10.37 24.08 -13.60
CA ASN A 44 11.56 24.88 -13.31
C ASN A 44 12.72 24.43 -14.21
N PRO A 45 12.77 24.88 -15.47
CA PRO A 45 13.77 24.41 -16.45
C PRO A 45 15.22 24.78 -16.10
N LYS A 46 15.45 25.76 -15.23
CA LYS A 46 16.79 26.21 -14.78
C LYS A 46 17.25 25.54 -13.48
N ILE A 47 16.48 24.62 -12.90
CA ILE A 47 16.78 24.06 -11.59
C ILE A 47 18.09 23.24 -11.59
N GLY A 48 18.92 23.46 -10.57
CA GLY A 48 20.12 22.65 -10.35
C GLY A 48 19.79 21.28 -9.74
N LEU A 49 20.68 20.31 -9.92
CA LEU A 49 20.52 18.94 -9.39
C LEU A 49 20.37 18.94 -7.85
N THR A 50 21.22 19.69 -7.15
CA THR A 50 21.19 19.79 -5.68
C THR A 50 19.87 20.35 -5.18
N GLU A 51 19.35 21.39 -5.83
CA GLU A 51 18.08 22.02 -5.47
C GLU A 51 16.90 21.08 -5.73
N LEU A 52 16.92 20.38 -6.87
CA LEU A 52 15.92 19.38 -7.22
C LEU A 52 15.84 18.28 -6.15
N TYR A 53 16.99 17.72 -5.76
CA TYR A 53 17.07 16.70 -4.71
C TYR A 53 16.56 17.22 -3.37
N THR A 54 16.98 18.43 -2.97
CA THR A 54 16.56 19.02 -1.69
C THR A 54 15.04 19.20 -1.64
N LYS A 55 14.42 19.67 -2.72
CA LYS A 55 12.95 19.80 -2.83
C LYS A 55 12.27 18.43 -2.75
N LEU A 56 12.75 17.42 -3.49
CA LEU A 56 12.19 16.07 -3.44
C LEU A 56 12.25 15.49 -2.02
N ARG A 57 13.40 15.62 -1.35
CA ARG A 57 13.58 15.13 0.02
C ARG A 57 12.66 15.82 1.01
N GLN A 58 12.47 17.13 0.90
CA GLN A 58 11.52 17.88 1.74
C GLN A 58 10.09 17.35 1.57
N THR A 59 9.62 17.17 0.32
CA THR A 59 8.28 16.66 0.06
C THR A 59 8.05 15.27 0.66
N MET A 60 9.06 14.38 0.59
CA MET A 60 8.97 13.06 1.22
C MET A 60 8.94 13.11 2.75
N LEU A 61 9.65 14.06 3.36
CA LEU A 61 9.64 14.25 4.82
C LEU A 61 8.32 14.85 5.31
N GLU A 62 7.69 15.73 4.55
CA GLU A 62 6.39 16.32 4.87
C GLU A 62 5.26 15.27 4.83
N VAL A 63 5.27 14.36 3.85
CA VAL A 63 4.34 13.23 3.80
C VAL A 63 4.44 12.37 5.07
N LYS A 64 5.66 12.05 5.52
CA LYS A 64 5.87 11.28 6.76
C LYS A 64 5.29 11.97 7.99
N LYS A 65 5.49 13.29 8.11
CA LYS A 65 4.92 14.10 9.21
C LYS A 65 3.39 14.12 9.18
N ASN A 66 2.79 14.23 7.99
CA ASN A 66 1.34 14.29 7.82
C ASN A 66 0.66 12.93 8.11
N ILE A 67 1.30 11.81 7.79
CA ILE A 67 0.84 10.46 8.18
C ILE A 67 0.86 10.33 9.70
N THR A 68 2.00 10.62 10.34
CA THR A 68 2.12 10.55 11.81
C THR A 68 1.12 11.46 12.52
N LYS A 69 0.73 12.59 11.93
CA LYS A 69 -0.27 13.49 12.50
C LYS A 69 -1.70 12.95 12.35
N LYS A 70 -2.00 12.26 11.24
CA LYS A 70 -3.33 11.70 10.95
C LYS A 70 -3.67 10.51 11.84
N ASP A 71 -2.69 9.67 12.15
CA ASP A 71 -2.87 8.49 13.02
C ASP A 71 -3.12 8.90 14.49
N ASN A 72 -2.63 10.08 14.91
CA ASN A 72 -2.83 10.63 16.26
C ASN A 72 -4.19 11.35 16.47
N VAL A 73 -4.95 11.64 15.41
CA VAL A 73 -6.28 12.31 15.51
C VAL A 73 -7.42 11.29 15.68
N ASN A 74 -7.19 10.00 15.39
CA ASN A 74 -8.20 8.94 15.49
C ASN A 74 -8.29 8.26 16.87
N ILE A 75 -7.62 8.77 17.92
CA ILE A 75 -7.65 8.19 19.28
C ILE A 75 -8.61 8.96 20.22
N THR A 76 -9.09 10.15 19.86
CA THR A 76 -9.88 10.97 20.81
C THR A 76 -11.40 10.93 20.61
N ASN A 77 -11.90 10.16 19.64
CA ASN A 77 -13.35 10.01 19.39
C ASN A 77 -13.73 8.53 19.35
N GLY A 78 -13.46 7.80 20.43
CA GLY A 78 -13.94 6.44 20.64
C GLY A 78 -14.60 6.37 22.01
N ASP A 79 -15.92 6.48 22.02
CA ASP A 79 -16.87 5.94 22.99
C ASP A 79 -16.38 5.84 24.45
N LYS A 80 -16.69 6.85 25.25
CA LYS A 80 -16.88 6.64 26.70
C LYS A 80 -18.11 5.73 26.86
N GLY A 81 -17.90 4.43 26.75
CA GLY A 81 -18.91 3.44 27.10
C GLY A 81 -19.35 3.70 28.53
N GLU A 82 -20.60 4.14 28.69
CA GLU A 82 -21.28 4.15 29.98
C GLU A 82 -21.18 2.75 30.58
N MET A 83 -20.63 2.65 31.79
CA MET A 83 -20.65 1.42 32.55
C MET A 83 -22.11 1.10 32.88
N CYS A 84 -22.71 0.12 32.20
CA CYS A 84 -24.01 -0.39 32.63
C CYS A 84 -23.83 -1.25 33.89
N SER A 85 -24.32 -0.72 35.00
CA SER A 85 -24.47 -1.37 36.30
C SER A 85 -25.29 -2.69 36.19
N PRO A 86 -25.03 -3.68 37.07
CA PRO A 86 -25.66 -5.00 36.98
C PRO A 86 -26.98 -5.03 37.76
N LEU A 87 -28.12 -4.74 37.12
CA LEU A 87 -29.45 -5.10 37.64
C LEU A 87 -30.45 -5.25 36.48
N ASN A 88 -30.87 -6.50 36.20
CA ASN A 88 -32.26 -6.97 36.20
C ASN A 88 -32.41 -8.27 35.38
N MET A 89 -32.82 -9.34 36.08
CA MET A 89 -33.29 -10.62 35.54
C MET A 89 -34.50 -10.42 34.64
N GLU A 90 -34.57 -11.08 33.48
CA GLU A 90 -35.83 -11.64 32.98
C GLU A 90 -35.63 -13.06 32.42
N THR A 91 -36.46 -13.96 32.93
CA THR A 91 -36.48 -15.41 32.70
C THR A 91 -36.99 -15.75 31.30
N GLY A 92 -36.10 -16.22 30.43
CA GLY A 92 -36.41 -16.79 29.12
C GLY A 92 -36.55 -18.32 29.17
N ASN A 93 -37.80 -18.76 29.14
CA ASN A 93 -38.30 -20.14 29.20
C ASN A 93 -37.87 -20.99 27.96
N PHE A 94 -36.87 -21.86 28.09
CA PHE A 94 -36.55 -22.87 27.06
C PHE A 94 -37.37 -24.15 27.31
N LYS A 95 -38.51 -24.26 26.62
CA LYS A 95 -39.28 -25.50 26.51
C LYS A 95 -38.81 -26.32 25.30
N GLY A 96 -38.42 -27.57 25.54
CA GLY A 96 -38.38 -28.68 24.57
C GLY A 96 -37.18 -28.66 23.61
N THR A 97 -36.63 -29.78 23.15
CA THR A 97 -37.21 -31.12 22.99
C THR A 97 -36.10 -32.17 23.05
N LYS A 98 -36.44 -33.29 23.70
CA LYS A 98 -35.64 -34.51 23.85
C LYS A 98 -35.86 -35.39 22.62
N ILE A 99 -34.81 -35.69 21.84
CA ILE A 99 -34.62 -36.93 21.07
C ILE A 99 -33.12 -37.21 21.04
#